data_AF-A0A6I5ZYG7-F1
#
_entry.id   AF-A0A6I5ZYG7-F1
#
_cell.length_a   1.000
_cell.length_b   1.000
_cell.length_c   1.000
_cell.angle_alpha   90.00
_cell.angle_beta   90.00
_cell.angle_gamma   90.00
#
_symmetry.space_group_name_H-M   'P 1'
#
loop_
_entity.id
_entity.type
_entity.pdbx_description
1 polymer ?
#
loop_
_entity_poly.entity_id
_entity_poly.type
_entity_poly.pdbx_seq_one_letter_code
_entity_poly.pdbx_strand_id
1 'polypeptide(L)'
;MQPVRPQPTDHPRTTRRARRLCVAALAGSLALLAACTDGTPDGSGRTDAATSSPSPTPTAATLQASPPPATVTDDDAAVAAVQTSAALFASAPVVVLADVADVPGQLTAATAAVAVGAPVLLTGAGADVAAEVERLEPRAALVVGAADPAVLPDDVDAVPLPAGADADALADVTGRPVGADTPVAAGGEAAAVRALAPGDVAVLRPQAADGAAADGAATSGTPADGGSGDTATPAPSGSATTSAPAGRDDADEDGPARLPATASPATGPVVLGLVAGPQPLAALATLRAAGAGVLDVPGADPRATAASVDQVAQVKPAAVVALGAAFGPADHLAQRVATAATGVQLPGGGQLVFPAAQGQPGKRYVALYGTPGSSALGVLGEQDVPATLARAEQHAAPYRALTTDTVVPMVEIIATIASAGAGDDGDYSAERPVEDLRPLVEAAGAAGTYVVLDLQPGRTDFVTQAQRYADLLAMPHVGLALDPEWRLAPDQVHLRQIGSVSADEVNATAAWLAQFTRDRDLPQKMFVLHQFQLRMIGDRERLDTSHDELATVIHVDGQGTQPAKAGTWATLRAGAPPVHWGWKNFYDEDQPMLDPVQTYQVQPVPDLVTYQ
;
A
#
# COMPACT_ATOMS: atom_id res chain seq x y z
N MET A 1 36.19 70.47 16.72
CA MET A 1 37.23 69.44 16.99
C MET A 1 36.89 68.22 16.17
N GLN A 2 37.87 67.70 15.44
CA GLN A 2 37.75 66.72 14.35
C GLN A 2 37.33 65.31 14.78
N PRO A 3 36.81 64.49 13.84
CA PRO A 3 36.38 63.11 14.07
C PRO A 3 37.56 62.12 13.97
N VAL A 4 37.57 61.10 14.82
CA VAL A 4 38.55 60.01 14.77
C VAL A 4 38.02 58.89 13.88
N ARG A 5 38.75 58.58 12.80
CA ARG A 5 38.54 57.44 11.90
C ARG A 5 39.01 56.13 12.55
N PRO A 6 38.38 54.98 12.22
CA PRO A 6 38.88 53.66 12.58
C PRO A 6 39.94 53.17 11.59
N GLN A 7 40.92 52.39 12.08
CA GLN A 7 41.83 51.59 11.26
C GLN A 7 41.47 50.09 11.32
N PRO A 8 41.80 49.32 10.26
CA PRO A 8 41.28 47.98 10.01
C PRO A 8 42.16 46.89 10.65
N THR A 9 41.55 45.79 11.07
CA THR A 9 42.27 44.56 11.44
C THR A 9 41.73 43.36 10.65
N ASP A 10 42.69 42.60 10.12
CA ASP A 10 42.58 41.55 9.13
C ASP A 10 41.67 40.36 9.48
N HIS A 11 41.08 39.80 8.41
CA HIS A 11 40.37 38.53 8.36
C HIS A 11 41.28 37.30 8.52
N PRO A 12 40.70 36.18 8.98
CA PRO A 12 40.92 34.91 8.31
C PRO A 12 39.62 34.34 7.74
N ARG A 13 39.62 34.18 6.41
CA ARG A 13 38.61 33.48 5.60
C ARG A 13 38.66 31.97 5.91
N THR A 14 37.57 31.40 6.38
CA THR A 14 37.36 29.95 6.41
C THR A 14 36.69 29.51 5.10
N THR A 15 37.48 28.90 4.23
CA THR A 15 37.06 28.33 2.96
C THR A 15 36.41 26.96 3.18
N ARG A 16 35.08 26.86 3.01
CA ARG A 16 34.42 25.56 2.82
C ARG A 16 34.68 25.08 1.39
N ARG A 17 35.31 23.91 1.32
CA ARG A 17 35.75 23.22 0.10
C ARG A 17 34.57 22.91 -0.82
N ALA A 18 34.63 23.43 -2.04
CA ALA A 18 33.93 22.86 -3.18
C ALA A 18 34.73 21.64 -3.69
N ARG A 19 34.05 20.52 -3.92
CA ARG A 19 34.56 19.42 -4.76
C ARG A 19 33.56 19.16 -5.89
N ARG A 20 33.87 19.73 -7.05
CA ARG A 20 33.52 19.21 -8.38
C ARG A 20 34.75 18.47 -8.91
N LEU A 21 34.54 17.43 -9.74
CA LEU A 21 35.46 16.61 -10.57
C LEU A 21 35.07 15.12 -10.35
N CYS A 22 34.85 14.24 -11.34
CA CYS A 22 35.09 14.24 -12.78
C CYS A 22 34.10 13.27 -13.44
N VAL A 23 33.51 13.69 -14.57
CA VAL A 23 33.01 12.77 -15.61
C VAL A 23 34.21 12.43 -16.49
N ALA A 24 34.57 11.16 -16.59
CA ALA A 24 35.55 10.67 -17.54
C ALA A 24 34.84 9.94 -18.68
N ALA A 25 34.83 10.59 -19.85
CA ALA A 25 34.51 9.99 -21.13
C ALA A 25 35.73 9.19 -21.63
N LEU A 26 35.50 7.99 -22.16
CA LEU A 26 36.47 7.27 -22.99
C LEU A 26 35.73 6.69 -24.20
N ALA A 27 35.97 7.32 -25.34
CA ALA A 27 35.59 6.86 -26.67
C ALA A 27 36.85 6.83 -27.55
N GLY A 28 36.93 5.83 -28.43
CA GLY A 28 37.99 5.61 -29.43
C GLY A 28 38.92 4.46 -29.04
N SER A 29 39.16 3.40 -29.83
CA SER A 29 39.25 3.37 -31.29
C SER A 29 39.14 1.93 -31.83
N LEU A 30 38.49 1.79 -33.00
CA LEU A 30 38.49 0.62 -33.90
C LEU A 30 39.84 0.47 -34.65
N ALA A 31 40.24 -0.78 -34.95
CA ALA A 31 40.75 -1.28 -36.25
C ALA A 31 41.39 -2.69 -36.05
N LEU A 32 40.78 -3.77 -36.53
CA LEU A 32 41.05 -4.45 -37.82
C LEU A 32 42.46 -5.02 -37.97
N LEU A 33 42.57 -6.36 -37.90
CA LEU A 33 43.54 -7.14 -38.66
C LEU A 33 42.90 -8.49 -39.06
N ALA A 34 42.78 -8.68 -40.37
CA ALA A 34 42.51 -9.95 -41.03
C ALA A 34 43.78 -10.36 -41.79
N ALA A 35 44.18 -11.63 -41.71
CA ALA A 35 44.98 -12.41 -42.67
C ALA A 35 45.26 -13.78 -42.01
N CYS A 36 44.71 -14.90 -42.47
CA CYS A 36 45.05 -15.74 -43.63
C CYS A 36 45.61 -17.10 -43.17
N THR A 37 45.10 -18.12 -43.85
CA THR A 37 45.27 -19.57 -43.79
C THR A 37 46.69 -20.09 -44.07
N ASP A 38 47.09 -21.21 -43.45
CA ASP A 38 47.43 -22.48 -44.14
C ASP A 38 48.07 -23.52 -43.19
N GLY A 39 47.59 -24.76 -43.27
CA GLY A 39 48.15 -25.92 -42.56
C GLY A 39 47.32 -27.19 -42.75
N THR A 40 47.70 -27.99 -43.76
CA THR A 40 47.10 -29.27 -44.20
C THR A 40 47.50 -30.47 -43.30
N PRO A 41 46.95 -31.70 -43.50
CA PRO A 41 46.39 -32.54 -42.44
C PRO A 41 47.26 -33.76 -42.09
N ASP A 42 47.02 -34.36 -40.93
CA ASP A 42 47.29 -35.78 -40.72
C ASP A 42 46.51 -36.32 -39.52
N GLY A 43 46.01 -37.56 -39.63
CA GLY A 43 45.55 -38.33 -38.47
C GLY A 43 44.13 -38.86 -38.55
N SER A 44 43.98 -40.01 -39.21
CA SER A 44 42.84 -40.92 -39.12
C SER A 44 42.43 -41.23 -37.67
N GLY A 45 41.19 -40.90 -37.31
CA GLY A 45 40.54 -41.32 -36.07
C GLY A 45 39.04 -41.40 -36.29
N ARG A 46 38.56 -42.58 -36.70
CA ARG A 46 37.14 -42.88 -36.79
C ARG A 46 36.61 -43.07 -35.36
N THR A 47 36.09 -42.00 -34.77
CA THR A 47 35.17 -42.08 -33.63
C THR A 47 33.78 -41.85 -34.18
N ASP A 48 32.93 -42.87 -34.10
CA ASP A 48 31.51 -42.73 -34.36
C ASP A 48 30.97 -41.67 -33.39
N ALA A 49 30.78 -40.46 -33.90
CA ALA A 49 30.12 -39.40 -33.18
C ALA A 49 28.65 -39.80 -33.07
N ALA A 50 28.27 -40.26 -31.88
CA ALA A 50 26.88 -40.31 -31.47
C ALA A 50 26.26 -38.97 -31.84
N THR A 51 25.27 -39.03 -32.72
CA THR A 51 24.52 -37.86 -33.17
C THR A 51 23.75 -37.39 -31.95
N SER A 52 24.29 -36.43 -31.20
CA SER A 52 23.56 -35.75 -30.15
C SER A 52 22.36 -35.09 -30.81
N SER A 53 21.17 -35.64 -30.57
CA SER A 53 19.91 -34.98 -30.91
C SER A 53 19.99 -33.53 -30.44
N PRO A 54 19.63 -32.54 -31.28
CA PRO A 54 19.67 -31.15 -30.88
C PRO A 54 18.82 -31.00 -29.61
N SER A 55 19.41 -30.47 -28.52
CA SER A 55 18.63 -30.14 -27.34
C SER A 55 17.49 -29.22 -27.76
N PRO A 56 16.24 -29.52 -27.37
CA PRO A 56 15.09 -28.70 -27.74
C PRO A 56 15.34 -27.26 -27.28
N THR A 57 15.05 -26.28 -28.15
CA THR A 57 15.17 -24.87 -27.79
C THR A 57 14.12 -24.55 -26.73
N PRO A 58 14.51 -24.01 -25.56
CA PRO A 58 13.56 -23.76 -24.49
C PRO A 58 12.53 -22.71 -24.92
N THR A 59 11.25 -22.95 -24.62
CA THR A 59 10.15 -22.03 -24.94
C THR A 59 9.73 -21.27 -23.69
N ALA A 60 9.64 -19.95 -23.77
CA ALA A 60 9.21 -19.11 -22.65
C ALA A 60 7.72 -18.80 -22.71
N ALA A 61 7.09 -18.56 -21.55
CA ALA A 61 5.77 -17.96 -21.51
C ALA A 61 5.81 -16.51 -22.01
N THR A 62 4.69 -16.05 -22.57
CA THR A 62 4.54 -14.67 -23.07
C THR A 62 3.76 -13.86 -22.04
N LEU A 63 4.38 -12.79 -21.53
CA LEU A 63 3.70 -11.87 -20.62
C LEU A 63 2.76 -10.91 -21.37
N GLN A 64 1.77 -10.37 -20.67
CA GLN A 64 0.88 -9.34 -21.19
C GLN A 64 1.69 -8.10 -21.60
N ALA A 65 1.54 -7.68 -22.86
CA ALA A 65 2.26 -6.53 -23.40
C ALA A 65 1.67 -5.19 -22.93
N SER A 66 0.38 -5.16 -22.58
CA SER A 66 -0.35 -3.96 -22.14
C SER A 66 -1.35 -4.34 -21.05
N PRO A 67 -0.87 -4.69 -19.84
CA PRO A 67 -1.76 -4.97 -18.72
C PRO A 67 -2.57 -3.72 -18.34
N PRO A 68 -3.79 -3.87 -17.80
CA PRO A 68 -4.52 -2.75 -17.23
C PRO A 68 -3.71 -2.11 -16.08
N PRO A 69 -3.84 -0.80 -15.82
CA PRO A 69 -3.05 -0.12 -14.78
C PRO A 69 -3.15 -0.75 -13.40
N ALA A 70 -4.30 -1.32 -13.07
CA ALA A 70 -4.52 -2.10 -11.86
C ALA A 70 -5.44 -3.29 -12.13
N THR A 71 -5.16 -4.41 -11.47
CA THR A 71 -6.05 -5.56 -11.32
C THR A 71 -6.23 -5.82 -9.83
N VAL A 72 -7.46 -6.03 -9.38
CA VAL A 72 -7.77 -6.44 -8.01
C VAL A 72 -8.41 -7.82 -8.09
N THR A 73 -7.83 -8.79 -7.40
CA THR A 73 -8.35 -10.16 -7.43
C THR A 73 -9.45 -10.35 -6.40
N ASP A 74 -10.24 -11.41 -6.60
CA ASP A 74 -11.17 -11.93 -5.59
C ASP A 74 -10.42 -12.45 -4.35
N ASP A 75 -11.16 -12.67 -3.26
CA ASP A 75 -10.66 -13.30 -2.04
C ASP A 75 -10.63 -14.83 -2.15
N ASP A 76 -11.43 -15.41 -3.05
CA ASP A 76 -11.37 -16.84 -3.37
C ASP A 76 -10.05 -17.19 -4.06
N ALA A 77 -9.34 -18.17 -3.49
CA ALA A 77 -7.99 -18.51 -3.93
C ALA A 77 -7.93 -19.04 -5.37
N ALA A 78 -8.93 -19.79 -5.82
CA ALA A 78 -8.96 -20.33 -7.17
C ALA A 78 -9.30 -19.25 -8.19
N VAL A 79 -10.26 -18.36 -7.87
CA VAL A 79 -10.59 -17.21 -8.71
C VAL A 79 -9.41 -16.25 -8.82
N ALA A 80 -8.73 -15.96 -7.70
CA ALA A 80 -7.56 -15.11 -7.65
C ALA A 80 -6.39 -15.66 -8.49
N ALA A 81 -6.19 -16.99 -8.50
CA ALA A 81 -5.17 -17.64 -9.32
C ALA A 81 -5.43 -17.41 -10.82
N VAL A 82 -6.67 -17.63 -11.28
CA VAL A 82 -7.08 -17.38 -12.68
C VAL A 82 -6.93 -15.90 -13.04
N GLN A 83 -7.44 -14.98 -12.22
CA GLN A 83 -7.36 -13.54 -12.48
C GLN A 83 -5.92 -13.03 -12.52
N THR A 84 -5.04 -13.55 -11.66
CA THR A 84 -3.61 -13.21 -11.65
C THR A 84 -2.91 -13.73 -12.90
N SER A 85 -3.23 -14.96 -13.32
CA SER A 85 -2.72 -15.54 -14.57
C SER A 85 -3.15 -14.72 -15.78
N ALA A 86 -4.45 -14.38 -15.90
CA ALA A 86 -4.99 -13.54 -16.96
C ALA A 86 -4.34 -12.15 -17.04
N ALA A 87 -4.06 -11.54 -15.89
CA ALA A 87 -3.42 -10.24 -15.81
C ALA A 87 -1.94 -10.23 -16.24
N LEU A 88 -1.24 -11.36 -16.09
CA LEU A 88 0.21 -11.44 -16.28
C LEU A 88 0.63 -12.17 -17.55
N PHE A 89 -0.08 -13.22 -17.95
CA PHE A 89 0.33 -14.14 -19.02
C PHE A 89 -0.63 -14.04 -20.21
N ALA A 90 -0.08 -13.77 -21.39
CA ALA A 90 -0.80 -13.87 -22.66
C ALA A 90 -0.90 -15.33 -23.14
N SER A 91 0.19 -16.10 -23.00
CA SER A 91 0.25 -17.54 -23.26
C SER A 91 1.34 -18.19 -22.41
N ALA A 92 1.23 -19.49 -22.15
CA ALA A 92 2.22 -20.22 -21.37
C ALA A 92 2.39 -21.65 -21.91
N PRO A 93 3.60 -22.09 -22.29
CA PRO A 93 3.82 -23.45 -22.82
C PRO A 93 3.60 -24.54 -21.76
N VAL A 94 3.66 -24.16 -20.47
CA VAL A 94 3.39 -25.00 -19.32
C VAL A 94 2.44 -24.27 -18.39
N VAL A 95 1.49 -24.99 -17.80
CA VAL A 95 0.70 -24.56 -16.64
C VAL A 95 0.95 -25.49 -15.45
N VAL A 96 0.88 -24.98 -14.23
CA VAL A 96 0.98 -25.82 -13.02
C VAL A 96 -0.38 -25.85 -12.33
N LEU A 97 -0.89 -27.05 -12.06
CA LEU A 97 -2.15 -27.28 -11.36
C LEU A 97 -1.86 -27.77 -9.93
N ALA A 98 -2.59 -27.21 -8.96
CA ALA A 98 -2.67 -27.72 -7.59
C ALA A 98 -4.14 -27.78 -7.15
N ASP A 99 -4.45 -28.52 -6.08
CA ASP A 99 -5.77 -28.49 -5.47
C ASP A 99 -5.88 -27.35 -4.44
N VAL A 100 -7.03 -26.66 -4.41
CA VAL A 100 -7.27 -25.52 -3.51
C VAL A 100 -7.18 -25.88 -2.01
N ALA A 101 -7.46 -27.14 -1.65
CA ALA A 101 -7.37 -27.65 -0.28
C ALA A 101 -6.01 -28.30 0.06
N ASP A 102 -5.17 -28.58 -0.94
CA ASP A 102 -3.86 -29.23 -0.76
C ASP A 102 -2.72 -28.20 -0.60
N VAL A 103 -2.54 -27.67 0.61
CA VAL A 103 -1.48 -26.69 0.91
C VAL A 103 -0.06 -27.23 0.60
N PRO A 104 0.32 -28.46 0.98
CA PRO A 104 1.58 -29.06 0.54
C PRO A 104 1.73 -29.10 -0.99
N GLY A 105 0.67 -29.46 -1.71
CA GLY A 105 0.62 -29.42 -3.18
C GLY A 105 0.84 -28.02 -3.73
N GLN A 106 0.23 -27.00 -3.12
CA GLN A 106 0.42 -25.60 -3.53
C GLN A 106 1.85 -25.10 -3.31
N LEU A 107 2.54 -25.51 -2.23
CA LEU A 107 3.95 -25.16 -2.02
C LEU A 107 4.85 -25.80 -3.10
N THR A 108 4.63 -27.07 -3.41
CA THR A 108 5.34 -27.75 -4.50
C THR A 108 5.05 -27.09 -5.86
N ALA A 109 3.79 -26.77 -6.13
CA ALA A 109 3.38 -26.05 -7.33
C ALA A 109 4.03 -24.67 -7.43
N ALA A 110 4.16 -23.94 -6.31
CA ALA A 110 4.82 -22.65 -6.29
C ALA A 110 6.30 -22.73 -6.65
N THR A 111 7.04 -23.68 -6.05
CA THR A 111 8.44 -23.95 -6.43
C THR A 111 8.54 -24.31 -7.91
N ALA A 112 7.72 -25.24 -8.41
CA ALA A 112 7.77 -25.66 -9.80
C ALA A 112 7.46 -24.52 -10.77
N ALA A 113 6.41 -23.74 -10.50
CA ALA A 113 5.98 -22.62 -11.34
C ALA A 113 7.04 -21.52 -11.46
N VAL A 114 7.69 -21.15 -10.34
CA VAL A 114 8.79 -20.18 -10.38
C VAL A 114 10.01 -20.75 -11.11
N ALA A 115 10.26 -22.05 -10.98
CA ALA A 115 11.33 -22.72 -11.73
C ALA A 115 11.08 -22.67 -13.23
N VAL A 116 9.87 -22.99 -13.71
CA VAL A 116 9.58 -23.04 -15.17
C VAL A 116 9.05 -21.72 -15.75
N GLY A 117 8.76 -20.72 -14.92
CA GLY A 117 8.19 -19.44 -15.36
C GLY A 117 6.75 -19.55 -15.85
N ALA A 118 5.94 -20.38 -15.18
CA ALA A 118 4.56 -20.70 -15.54
C ALA A 118 3.54 -20.20 -14.50
N PRO A 119 2.27 -19.97 -14.89
CA PRO A 119 1.22 -19.68 -13.92
C PRO A 119 0.82 -20.92 -13.11
N VAL A 120 0.37 -20.68 -11.87
CA VAL A 120 -0.27 -21.71 -11.02
C VAL A 120 -1.77 -21.48 -11.04
N LEU A 121 -2.53 -22.53 -11.37
CA LEU A 121 -3.99 -22.55 -11.30
C LEU A 121 -4.44 -23.56 -10.24
N LEU A 122 -5.55 -23.27 -9.56
CA LEU A 122 -6.10 -24.14 -8.53
C LEU A 122 -7.35 -24.86 -9.02
N THR A 123 -7.30 -26.18 -9.02
CA THR A 123 -8.46 -27.06 -9.21
C THR A 123 -9.30 -27.09 -7.92
N GLY A 124 -10.62 -27.05 -8.08
CA GLY A 124 -11.58 -26.85 -6.98
C GLY A 124 -12.83 -26.10 -7.45
N ALA A 125 -13.80 -25.89 -6.56
CA ALA A 125 -15.01 -25.13 -6.88
C ALA A 125 -14.70 -23.62 -6.95
N GLY A 126 -15.36 -22.89 -7.87
CA GLY A 126 -15.42 -21.42 -7.86
C GLY A 126 -14.78 -20.71 -9.05
N ALA A 127 -13.78 -21.31 -9.71
CA ALA A 127 -13.06 -20.70 -10.83
C ALA A 127 -13.20 -21.50 -12.14
N ASP A 128 -13.24 -20.81 -13.28
CA ASP A 128 -13.24 -21.43 -14.61
C ASP A 128 -11.81 -21.71 -15.08
N VAL A 129 -11.18 -22.71 -14.43
CA VAL A 129 -9.80 -23.12 -14.72
C VAL A 129 -9.67 -23.63 -16.16
N ALA A 130 -10.68 -24.35 -16.66
CA ALA A 130 -10.66 -24.91 -18.01
C ALA A 130 -10.58 -23.81 -19.07
N ALA A 131 -11.39 -22.75 -18.95
CA ALA A 131 -11.34 -21.61 -19.86
C ALA A 131 -9.98 -20.88 -19.81
N GLU A 132 -9.36 -20.77 -18.63
CA GLU A 132 -8.05 -20.15 -18.49
C GLU A 132 -6.93 -21.02 -19.08
N VAL A 133 -6.99 -22.35 -18.92
CA VAL A 133 -6.08 -23.28 -19.58
C VAL A 133 -6.19 -23.18 -21.10
N GLU A 134 -7.42 -23.16 -21.64
CA GLU A 134 -7.66 -22.97 -23.07
C GLU A 134 -7.06 -21.66 -23.59
N ARG A 135 -7.24 -20.55 -22.85
CA ARG A 135 -6.67 -19.23 -23.21
C ARG A 135 -5.14 -19.23 -23.23
N LEU A 136 -4.49 -19.97 -22.34
CA LEU A 136 -3.04 -20.00 -22.22
C LEU A 136 -2.36 -20.86 -23.29
N GLU A 137 -3.10 -21.77 -23.93
CA GLU A 137 -2.65 -22.71 -24.96
C GLU A 137 -1.38 -23.50 -24.55
N PRO A 138 -1.37 -24.18 -23.37
CA PRO A 138 -0.20 -24.94 -22.94
C PRO A 138 0.02 -26.20 -23.78
N ARG A 139 1.27 -26.64 -23.86
CA ARG A 139 1.64 -27.95 -24.41
C ARG A 139 1.61 -29.04 -23.35
N ALA A 140 1.90 -28.67 -22.11
CA ALA A 140 1.92 -29.59 -20.98
C ALA A 140 1.39 -28.93 -19.72
N ALA A 141 0.87 -29.73 -18.81
CA ALA A 141 0.44 -29.31 -17.49
C ALA A 141 1.13 -30.16 -16.42
N LEU A 142 1.73 -29.49 -15.43
CA LEU A 142 2.25 -30.15 -14.24
C LEU A 142 1.12 -30.31 -13.23
N VAL A 143 0.66 -31.54 -13.01
CA VAL A 143 -0.45 -31.87 -12.11
C VAL A 143 0.13 -32.25 -10.74
N VAL A 144 0.02 -31.34 -9.78
CA VAL A 144 0.65 -31.48 -8.46
C VAL A 144 -0.35 -32.00 -7.42
N GLY A 145 0.03 -33.06 -6.72
CA GLY A 145 -0.73 -33.57 -5.58
C GLY A 145 -2.13 -34.05 -5.97
N ALA A 146 -3.15 -33.53 -5.29
CA ALA A 146 -4.54 -33.91 -5.49
C ALA A 146 -5.26 -33.15 -6.63
N ALA A 147 -4.53 -32.38 -7.46
CA ALA A 147 -5.13 -31.58 -8.50
C ALA A 147 -5.91 -32.44 -9.53
N ASP A 148 -7.09 -31.97 -9.94
CA ASP A 148 -7.93 -32.67 -10.90
C ASP A 148 -7.43 -32.45 -12.35
N PRO A 149 -6.89 -33.47 -13.04
CA PRO A 149 -6.45 -33.33 -14.41
C PRO A 149 -7.61 -33.21 -15.41
N ALA A 150 -8.87 -33.47 -15.02
CA ALA A 150 -10.02 -33.43 -15.93
C ALA A 150 -10.35 -32.03 -16.47
N VAL A 151 -9.73 -30.98 -15.91
CA VAL A 151 -9.84 -29.60 -16.41
C VAL A 151 -8.99 -29.36 -17.67
N LEU A 152 -8.10 -30.29 -18.01
CA LEU A 152 -7.18 -30.16 -19.13
C LEU A 152 -7.84 -30.65 -20.44
N PRO A 153 -7.60 -29.96 -21.57
CA PRO A 153 -7.91 -30.50 -22.89
C PRO A 153 -7.13 -31.79 -23.19
N ASP A 154 -7.70 -32.65 -24.03
CA ASP A 154 -7.12 -33.97 -24.39
C ASP A 154 -5.74 -33.88 -25.08
N ASP A 155 -5.39 -32.73 -25.66
CA ASP A 155 -4.14 -32.47 -26.38
C ASP A 155 -3.03 -31.88 -25.49
N VAL A 156 -3.28 -31.69 -24.19
CA VAL A 156 -2.30 -31.21 -23.22
C VAL A 156 -1.67 -32.37 -22.46
N ASP A 157 -0.34 -32.49 -22.51
CA ASP A 157 0.39 -33.54 -21.79
C ASP A 157 0.34 -33.33 -20.27
N ALA A 158 -0.39 -34.19 -19.55
CA ALA A 158 -0.47 -34.15 -18.09
C ALA A 158 0.71 -34.89 -17.44
N VAL A 159 1.58 -34.16 -16.74
CA VAL A 159 2.75 -34.70 -16.03
C VAL A 159 2.49 -34.69 -14.53
N PRO A 160 2.38 -35.85 -13.85
CA PRO A 160 2.09 -35.90 -12.43
C PRO A 160 3.33 -35.60 -11.57
N LEU A 161 3.13 -34.89 -10.45
CA LEU A 161 4.14 -34.66 -9.42
C LEU A 161 3.51 -34.78 -8.02
N PRO A 162 4.05 -35.59 -7.10
CA PRO A 162 3.49 -35.70 -5.75
C PRO A 162 3.66 -34.40 -4.96
N ALA A 163 2.70 -34.11 -4.09
CA ALA A 163 2.83 -33.03 -3.10
C ALA A 163 4.03 -33.29 -2.18
N GLY A 164 4.79 -32.25 -1.86
CA GLY A 164 6.00 -32.36 -1.05
C GLY A 164 7.20 -33.00 -1.77
N ALA A 165 7.19 -33.03 -3.11
CA ALA A 165 8.32 -33.50 -3.91
C ALA A 165 9.63 -32.81 -3.50
N ASP A 166 10.71 -33.59 -3.50
CA ASP A 166 12.06 -33.11 -3.19
C ASP A 166 12.74 -32.46 -4.41
N ALA A 167 13.94 -31.94 -4.18
CA ALA A 167 14.74 -31.28 -5.19
C ALA A 167 15.02 -32.15 -6.43
N ASP A 168 15.27 -33.45 -6.23
CA ASP A 168 15.58 -34.37 -7.32
C ASP A 168 14.35 -34.62 -8.20
N ALA A 169 13.20 -34.91 -7.59
CA ALA A 169 11.94 -35.09 -8.32
C ALA A 169 11.52 -33.83 -9.10
N LEU A 170 11.70 -32.64 -8.50
CA LEU A 170 11.44 -31.37 -9.17
C LEU A 170 12.41 -31.12 -10.32
N ALA A 171 13.71 -31.37 -10.13
CA ALA A 171 14.71 -31.19 -11.16
C ALA A 171 14.48 -32.14 -12.35
N ASP A 172 14.08 -33.37 -12.07
CA ASP A 172 13.78 -34.37 -13.10
C ASP A 172 12.57 -33.99 -13.94
N VAL A 173 11.47 -33.57 -13.32
CA VAL A 173 10.23 -33.23 -14.02
C VAL A 173 10.34 -31.88 -14.74
N THR A 174 10.95 -30.87 -14.11
CA THR A 174 11.07 -29.52 -14.69
C THR A 174 12.24 -29.39 -15.65
N GLY A 175 13.22 -30.31 -15.61
CA GLY A 175 14.46 -30.20 -16.36
C GLY A 175 15.34 -29.02 -15.94
N ARG A 176 15.09 -28.41 -14.78
CA ARG A 176 15.81 -27.24 -14.27
C ARG A 176 16.42 -27.52 -12.89
N PRO A 177 17.64 -27.03 -12.61
CA PRO A 177 18.18 -27.11 -11.26
C PRO A 177 17.32 -26.28 -10.31
N VAL A 178 17.03 -26.86 -9.15
CA VAL A 178 16.40 -26.19 -8.01
C VAL A 178 17.38 -26.12 -6.84
N GLY A 179 17.16 -25.16 -5.95
CA GLY A 179 17.97 -24.94 -4.75
C GLY A 179 17.68 -25.96 -3.64
N ALA A 180 18.21 -25.69 -2.45
CA ALA A 180 18.03 -26.56 -1.30
C ALA A 180 16.59 -26.53 -0.75
N ASP A 181 16.23 -27.60 -0.04
CA ASP A 181 14.97 -27.70 0.69
C ASP A 181 14.88 -26.63 1.78
N THR A 182 13.74 -25.94 1.81
CA THR A 182 13.39 -24.95 2.81
C THR A 182 12.15 -25.43 3.56
N PRO A 183 12.26 -25.78 4.86
CA PRO A 183 11.11 -26.12 5.68
C PRO A 183 10.24 -24.88 5.93
N VAL A 184 8.94 -25.05 5.79
CA VAL A 184 7.92 -24.01 5.91
C VAL A 184 7.00 -24.35 7.08
N ALA A 185 7.10 -23.59 8.16
CA ALA A 185 6.20 -23.72 9.29
C ALA A 185 4.76 -23.31 8.93
N ALA A 186 3.77 -23.88 9.62
CA ALA A 186 2.37 -23.50 9.45
C ALA A 186 2.17 -22.00 9.69
N GLY A 187 1.52 -21.31 8.75
CA GLY A 187 1.36 -19.85 8.75
C GLY A 187 2.53 -19.08 8.11
N GLY A 188 3.61 -19.75 7.72
CA GLY A 188 4.77 -19.18 7.03
C GLY A 188 4.74 -19.33 5.51
N GLU A 189 3.69 -19.94 4.95
CA GLU A 189 3.60 -20.36 3.55
C GLU A 189 3.69 -19.17 2.58
N ALA A 190 2.91 -18.12 2.82
CA ALA A 190 2.92 -16.93 1.98
C ALA A 190 4.28 -16.23 1.97
N ALA A 191 4.96 -16.16 3.13
CA ALA A 191 6.29 -15.58 3.23
C ALA A 191 7.33 -16.42 2.47
N ALA A 192 7.24 -17.74 2.56
CA ALA A 192 8.12 -18.66 1.83
C ALA A 192 7.93 -18.54 0.31
N VAL A 193 6.68 -18.51 -0.18
CA VAL A 193 6.39 -18.34 -1.61
C VAL A 193 6.91 -16.98 -2.13
N ARG A 194 6.78 -15.90 -1.35
CA ARG A 194 7.30 -14.57 -1.73
C ARG A 194 8.82 -14.52 -1.87
N ALA A 195 9.53 -15.32 -1.07
CA ALA A 195 10.98 -15.38 -1.10
C ALA A 195 11.53 -16.10 -2.34
N LEU A 196 10.69 -16.87 -3.06
CA LEU A 196 11.10 -17.54 -4.30
C LEU A 196 11.52 -16.51 -5.35
N ALA A 197 12.61 -16.77 -6.06
CA ALA A 197 13.10 -15.92 -7.14
C ALA A 197 13.48 -16.79 -8.34
N PRO A 198 13.16 -16.37 -9.59
CA PRO A 198 13.61 -17.08 -10.77
C PRO A 198 15.13 -17.26 -10.79
N GLY A 199 15.59 -18.47 -11.10
CA GLY A 199 17.02 -18.81 -11.27
C GLY A 199 17.68 -19.49 -10.07
N ASP A 200 17.27 -19.17 -8.83
CA ASP A 200 17.71 -19.85 -7.61
C ASP A 200 16.47 -20.20 -6.76
N VAL A 201 15.74 -21.22 -7.21
CA VAL A 201 14.41 -21.53 -6.69
C VAL A 201 14.53 -22.54 -5.56
N ALA A 202 14.31 -22.11 -4.32
CA ALA A 202 14.26 -22.99 -3.16
C ALA A 202 13.09 -24.00 -3.26
N VAL A 203 13.29 -25.20 -2.70
CA VAL A 203 12.27 -26.25 -2.65
C VAL A 203 11.47 -26.10 -1.36
N LEU A 204 10.25 -25.58 -1.46
CA LEU A 204 9.41 -25.34 -0.29
C LEU A 204 8.75 -26.63 0.18
N ARG A 205 8.98 -27.00 1.44
CA ARG A 205 8.37 -28.19 2.05
C ARG A 205 7.67 -27.84 3.35
N PRO A 206 6.45 -28.34 3.60
CA PRO A 206 5.85 -28.23 4.93
C PRO A 206 6.81 -28.79 5.98
N GLN A 207 7.05 -28.04 7.03
CA GLN A 207 7.77 -28.54 8.18
C GLN A 207 6.88 -29.60 8.86
N ALA A 208 7.43 -30.80 9.07
CA ALA A 208 6.75 -31.79 9.90
C ALA A 208 6.53 -31.17 11.29
N ALA A 209 5.31 -31.25 11.82
CA ALA A 209 5.06 -30.87 13.19
C ALA A 209 5.96 -31.77 14.06
N ASP A 210 6.99 -31.19 14.70
CA ASP A 210 7.81 -31.94 15.63
C ASP A 210 6.87 -32.56 16.66
N GLY A 211 6.84 -33.89 16.68
CA GLY A 211 6.07 -34.64 17.65
C GLY A 211 6.42 -34.09 19.02
N ALA A 212 5.40 -33.75 19.81
CA ALA A 212 5.57 -33.44 21.22
C ALA A 212 6.41 -34.56 21.84
N ALA A 213 7.70 -34.29 22.02
CA ALA A 213 8.57 -35.12 22.81
C ALA A 213 7.98 -35.08 24.22
N ALA A 214 7.34 -36.19 24.59
CA ALA A 214 7.00 -36.46 25.97
C ALA A 214 8.33 -36.61 26.73
N ASP A 215 8.87 -35.47 27.15
CA ASP A 215 9.97 -35.44 28.10
C ASP A 215 9.46 -35.98 29.43
N GLY A 216 9.99 -37.15 29.78
CA GLY A 216 9.77 -37.79 31.06
C GLY A 216 10.28 -36.91 32.19
N ALA A 217 9.36 -36.37 32.98
CA ALA A 217 9.63 -35.92 34.33
C ALA A 217 9.04 -36.93 35.31
N ALA A 218 9.92 -37.75 35.90
CA ALA A 218 9.59 -38.63 37.00
C ALA A 218 9.09 -37.84 38.21
N THR A 219 7.90 -38.17 38.72
CA THR A 219 7.58 -38.00 40.14
C THR A 219 6.78 -39.20 40.63
N SER A 220 7.23 -39.68 41.79
CA SER A 220 6.78 -40.84 42.56
C SER A 220 5.41 -40.66 43.20
N GLY A 221 4.58 -41.71 43.16
CA GLY A 221 3.38 -41.86 44.00
C GLY A 221 2.69 -43.21 43.81
N THR A 222 2.74 -44.07 44.82
CA THR A 222 2.11 -45.41 44.93
C THR A 222 0.62 -45.32 45.34
N PRO A 223 -0.15 -46.43 45.49
CA PRO A 223 -1.13 -46.95 44.53
C PRO A 223 -2.61 -46.89 45.02
N ALA A 224 -3.58 -47.07 44.12
CA ALA A 224 -4.93 -47.51 44.49
C ALA A 224 -5.63 -48.26 43.33
N ASP A 225 -5.67 -49.58 43.50
CA ASP A 225 -6.75 -50.55 43.29
C ASP A 225 -7.91 -50.30 42.29
N GLY A 226 -8.26 -51.36 41.54
CA GLY A 226 -9.66 -51.65 41.16
C GLY A 226 -10.02 -51.94 39.69
N GLY A 227 -9.87 -53.21 39.28
CA GLY A 227 -10.74 -53.92 38.29
C GLY A 227 -10.63 -53.55 36.80
N SER A 228 -10.97 -54.38 35.82
CA SER A 228 -11.13 -55.84 35.68
C SER A 228 -11.57 -56.10 34.23
N GLY A 229 -11.02 -57.15 33.59
CA GLY A 229 -11.52 -57.78 32.35
C GLY A 229 -11.12 -57.06 31.04
N ASP A 230 -10.85 -57.73 29.92
CA ASP A 230 -10.80 -59.15 29.58
C ASP A 230 -10.14 -59.23 28.17
N THR A 231 -9.46 -60.36 27.89
CA THR A 231 -9.24 -61.08 26.60
C THR A 231 -9.37 -60.35 25.22
N ALA A 232 -8.61 -60.63 24.15
CA ALA A 232 -7.82 -61.78 23.70
C ALA A 232 -6.93 -61.44 22.48
N THR A 233 -5.98 -62.34 22.26
CA THR A 233 -4.95 -62.59 21.24
C THR A 233 -5.30 -62.35 19.74
N PRO A 234 -4.30 -62.03 18.88
CA PRO A 234 -4.44 -61.73 17.45
C PRO A 234 -4.12 -62.92 16.48
N ALA A 235 -4.29 -62.63 15.18
CA ALA A 235 -3.73 -63.25 13.95
C ALA A 235 -4.77 -63.93 13.01
N PRO A 236 -4.49 -64.18 11.70
CA PRO A 236 -3.28 -63.86 10.91
C PRO A 236 -3.54 -63.26 9.50
N SER A 237 -2.40 -62.93 8.87
CA SER A 237 -2.16 -62.62 7.45
C SER A 237 -2.77 -63.61 6.45
N GLY A 238 -3.19 -63.09 5.30
CA GLY A 238 -3.51 -63.85 4.09
C GLY A 238 -2.82 -63.25 2.87
N SER A 239 -1.86 -63.97 2.31
CA SER A 239 -1.34 -63.77 0.95
C SER A 239 -2.26 -64.49 -0.04
N ALA A 240 -2.58 -63.85 -1.17
CA ALA A 240 -3.04 -64.54 -2.37
C ALA A 240 -2.54 -63.83 -3.62
N THR A 241 -1.85 -64.60 -4.45
CA THR A 241 -1.29 -64.27 -5.77
C THR A 241 -2.34 -64.47 -6.87
N THR A 242 -2.02 -64.00 -8.09
CA THR A 242 -2.56 -64.28 -9.46
C THR A 242 -3.39 -63.12 -10.04
N SER A 243 -3.28 -62.70 -11.31
CA SER A 243 -2.38 -62.97 -12.44
C SER A 243 -2.70 -61.94 -13.55
N ALA A 244 -1.70 -61.57 -14.37
CA ALA A 244 -1.84 -60.70 -15.55
C ALA A 244 -2.46 -61.43 -16.77
N PRO A 245 -2.87 -60.68 -17.80
CA PRO A 245 -2.65 -61.09 -19.18
C PRO A 245 -1.76 -60.08 -19.93
N ALA A 246 -0.88 -60.62 -20.77
CA ALA A 246 0.05 -59.90 -21.62
C ALA A 246 -0.59 -59.48 -22.95
N GLY A 247 -0.08 -58.39 -23.54
CA GLY A 247 -0.11 -58.16 -24.98
C GLY A 247 -0.16 -56.71 -25.42
N ARG A 248 1.02 -56.09 -25.60
CA ARG A 248 1.48 -55.48 -26.86
C ARG A 248 2.83 -54.80 -26.64
N ASP A 249 3.85 -55.36 -27.28
CA ASP A 249 5.18 -54.79 -27.42
C ASP A 249 5.14 -53.63 -28.41
N ASP A 250 5.53 -52.45 -27.97
CA ASP A 250 6.33 -51.46 -28.69
C ASP A 250 7.04 -50.63 -27.61
N ALA A 251 8.24 -51.07 -27.24
CA ALA A 251 9.09 -50.43 -26.25
C ALA A 251 9.88 -49.31 -26.92
N ASP A 252 9.31 -48.10 -26.91
CA ASP A 252 10.11 -46.88 -26.82
C ASP A 252 10.48 -46.68 -25.34
N GLU A 253 11.70 -46.18 -25.09
CA GLU A 253 12.26 -46.00 -23.76
C GLU A 253 11.38 -45.07 -22.89
N ASP A 254 10.60 -45.66 -21.96
CA ASP A 254 9.84 -44.97 -20.91
C ASP A 254 10.81 -44.32 -19.90
N GLY A 255 11.41 -43.21 -20.29
CA GLY A 255 11.91 -42.22 -19.34
C GLY A 255 10.72 -41.60 -18.58
N PRO A 256 10.90 -41.13 -17.33
CA PRO A 256 9.83 -40.44 -16.63
C PRO A 256 9.33 -39.26 -17.48
N ALA A 257 8.01 -39.10 -17.59
CA ALA A 257 7.40 -37.98 -18.33
C ALA A 257 7.98 -36.65 -17.83
N ARG A 258 8.59 -35.87 -18.72
CA ARG A 258 9.20 -34.57 -18.41
C ARG A 258 8.43 -33.44 -19.07
N LEU A 259 8.44 -32.28 -18.44
CA LEU A 259 7.92 -31.06 -19.04
C LEU A 259 8.78 -30.65 -20.26
N PRO A 260 8.18 -29.94 -21.24
CA PRO A 260 8.96 -29.33 -22.31
C PRO A 260 9.98 -28.35 -21.71
N ALA A 261 11.16 -28.24 -22.33
CA ALA A 261 12.18 -27.29 -21.90
C ALA A 261 11.62 -25.85 -21.92
N THR A 262 11.67 -25.18 -20.77
CA THR A 262 11.18 -23.81 -20.60
C THR A 262 12.31 -22.83 -20.33
N ALA A 263 12.08 -21.56 -20.66
CA ALA A 263 12.94 -20.45 -20.27
C ALA A 263 12.12 -19.44 -19.47
N SER A 264 12.80 -18.62 -18.65
CA SER A 264 12.15 -17.51 -17.97
C SER A 264 11.47 -16.58 -18.99
N PRO A 265 10.28 -16.03 -18.68
CA PRO A 265 9.60 -15.09 -19.57
C PRO A 265 10.53 -13.93 -19.94
N ALA A 266 10.42 -13.47 -21.19
CA ALA A 266 11.12 -12.25 -21.59
C ALA A 266 10.66 -11.07 -20.73
N THR A 267 11.56 -10.15 -20.42
CA THR A 267 11.23 -8.92 -19.67
C THR A 267 10.12 -8.14 -20.36
N GLY A 268 8.98 -8.02 -19.69
CA GLY A 268 7.81 -7.23 -20.10
C GLY A 268 7.70 -5.90 -19.35
N PRO A 269 6.52 -5.26 -19.36
CA PRO A 269 6.26 -4.09 -18.51
C PRO A 269 6.47 -4.46 -17.03
N VAL A 270 6.97 -3.51 -16.24
CA VAL A 270 7.20 -3.73 -14.80
C VAL A 270 5.85 -3.85 -14.09
N VAL A 271 5.53 -5.04 -13.59
CA VAL A 271 4.34 -5.29 -12.77
C VAL A 271 4.73 -5.45 -11.31
N LEU A 272 3.96 -4.82 -10.42
CA LEU A 272 4.13 -4.93 -8.97
C LEU A 272 2.92 -5.64 -8.35
N GLY A 273 3.16 -6.74 -7.65
CA GLY A 273 2.16 -7.39 -6.80
C GLY A 273 1.94 -6.59 -5.52
N LEU A 274 0.69 -6.32 -5.16
CA LEU A 274 0.32 -5.68 -3.88
C LEU A 274 -0.41 -6.69 -3.01
N VAL A 275 -0.03 -6.77 -1.74
CA VAL A 275 -0.59 -7.75 -0.81
C VAL A 275 -0.98 -7.11 0.52
N ALA A 276 -2.11 -7.54 1.06
CA ALA A 276 -2.61 -7.16 2.37
C ALA A 276 -3.35 -8.35 3.02
N GLY A 277 -3.03 -8.69 4.27
CA GLY A 277 -3.69 -9.79 4.98
C GLY A 277 -3.32 -11.19 4.46
N PRO A 278 -4.22 -12.19 4.57
CA PRO A 278 -4.02 -13.54 4.02
C PRO A 278 -3.83 -13.51 2.50
N GLN A 279 -2.91 -14.34 1.96
CA GLN A 279 -2.53 -14.31 0.55
C GLN A 279 -2.78 -15.66 -0.13
N PRO A 280 -3.48 -15.71 -1.28
CA PRO A 280 -3.61 -16.92 -2.09
C PRO A 280 -2.24 -17.37 -2.62
N LEU A 281 -1.76 -18.54 -2.22
CA LEU A 281 -0.41 -19.02 -2.54
C LEU A 281 -0.18 -19.16 -4.05
N ALA A 282 -1.17 -19.64 -4.80
CA ALA A 282 -1.09 -19.80 -6.25
C ALA A 282 -0.97 -18.46 -7.00
N ALA A 283 -1.78 -17.45 -6.63
CA ALA A 283 -1.67 -16.12 -7.20
C ALA A 283 -0.30 -15.48 -6.89
N LEU A 284 0.17 -15.66 -5.66
CA LEU A 284 1.48 -15.19 -5.22
C LEU A 284 2.63 -15.86 -5.98
N ALA A 285 2.56 -17.17 -6.17
CA ALA A 285 3.53 -17.93 -6.96
C ALA A 285 3.52 -17.48 -8.43
N THR A 286 2.34 -17.23 -9.00
CA THR A 286 2.17 -16.72 -10.37
C THR A 286 2.83 -15.35 -10.56
N LEU A 287 2.70 -14.44 -9.58
CA LEU A 287 3.44 -13.18 -9.57
C LEU A 287 4.96 -13.41 -9.59
N ARG A 288 5.46 -14.30 -8.74
CA ARG A 288 6.91 -14.61 -8.67
C ARG A 288 7.42 -15.29 -9.95
N ALA A 289 6.63 -16.17 -10.55
CA ALA A 289 6.95 -16.85 -11.81
C ALA A 289 7.02 -15.88 -12.99
N ALA A 290 6.16 -14.85 -13.00
CA ALA A 290 6.23 -13.74 -13.95
C ALA A 290 7.41 -12.77 -13.68
N GLY A 291 8.14 -12.94 -12.58
CA GLY A 291 9.23 -12.06 -12.16
C GLY A 291 8.77 -10.78 -11.46
N ALA A 292 7.50 -10.67 -11.05
CA ALA A 292 6.97 -9.51 -10.37
C ALA A 292 7.50 -9.38 -8.94
N GLY A 293 7.85 -8.15 -8.55
CA GLY A 293 8.06 -7.80 -7.15
C GLY A 293 6.76 -7.88 -6.36
N VAL A 294 6.81 -8.09 -5.06
CA VAL A 294 5.62 -8.13 -4.20
C VAL A 294 5.79 -7.22 -3.00
N LEU A 295 4.93 -6.21 -2.88
CA LEU A 295 4.96 -5.18 -1.84
C LEU A 295 3.84 -5.40 -0.82
N ASP A 296 4.20 -5.40 0.47
CA ASP A 296 3.22 -5.31 1.55
C ASP A 296 2.59 -3.91 1.60
N VAL A 297 1.27 -3.90 1.59
CA VAL A 297 0.48 -2.68 1.65
C VAL A 297 -0.49 -2.77 2.83
N PRO A 298 -0.06 -2.37 4.05
CA PRO A 298 -0.90 -2.37 5.23
C PRO A 298 -2.20 -1.58 4.99
N GLY A 299 -3.35 -2.16 5.36
CA GLY A 299 -4.65 -1.53 5.13
C GLY A 299 -5.12 -1.52 3.68
N ALA A 300 -4.44 -2.24 2.77
CA ALA A 300 -4.78 -2.33 1.35
C ALA A 300 -4.82 -0.97 0.63
N ASP A 301 -4.05 0.02 1.12
CA ASP A 301 -3.88 1.32 0.49
C ASP A 301 -2.38 1.67 0.35
N PRO A 302 -1.83 1.78 -0.88
CA PRO A 302 -0.40 2.06 -1.09
C PRO A 302 0.04 3.43 -0.55
N ARG A 303 -0.91 4.31 -0.23
CA ARG A 303 -0.70 5.63 0.36
C ARG A 303 -0.54 5.59 1.88
N ALA A 304 -0.86 4.47 2.54
CA ALA A 304 -0.99 4.41 4.00
C ALA A 304 0.32 4.63 4.76
N THR A 305 1.45 4.17 4.23
CA THR A 305 2.75 4.23 4.92
C THR A 305 3.83 4.89 4.05
N ALA A 306 4.81 5.52 4.69
CA ALA A 306 5.98 6.06 4.00
C ALA A 306 6.73 4.97 3.20
N ALA A 307 6.88 3.78 3.79
CA ALA A 307 7.56 2.66 3.14
C ALA A 307 6.85 2.19 1.86
N SER A 308 5.52 2.04 1.89
CA SER A 308 4.75 1.66 0.70
C SER A 308 4.84 2.73 -0.39
N VAL A 309 4.70 4.01 -0.04
CA VAL A 309 4.83 5.14 -0.97
C VAL A 309 6.21 5.17 -1.63
N ASP A 310 7.29 5.07 -0.84
CA ASP A 310 8.67 5.10 -1.34
C ASP A 310 8.95 3.93 -2.28
N GLN A 311 8.47 2.73 -1.94
CA GLN A 311 8.63 1.53 -2.78
C GLN A 311 7.90 1.68 -4.12
N VAL A 312 6.64 2.14 -4.13
CA VAL A 312 5.89 2.36 -5.37
C VAL A 312 6.55 3.45 -6.23
N ALA A 313 6.99 4.55 -5.62
CA ALA A 313 7.68 5.64 -6.31
C ALA A 313 9.06 5.23 -6.87
N GLN A 314 9.74 4.29 -6.21
CA GLN A 314 10.99 3.72 -6.68
C GLN A 314 10.78 2.75 -7.84
N VAL A 315 9.80 1.86 -7.75
CA VAL A 315 9.51 0.84 -8.75
C VAL A 315 8.90 1.45 -10.01
N LYS A 316 8.01 2.45 -9.86
CA LYS A 316 7.21 3.05 -10.93
C LYS A 316 6.55 1.99 -11.82
N PRO A 317 5.69 1.13 -11.24
CA PRO A 317 5.11 0.02 -11.97
C PRO A 317 4.26 0.54 -13.14
N ALA A 318 4.32 -0.17 -14.27
CA ALA A 318 3.43 0.07 -15.40
C ALA A 318 2.02 -0.47 -15.12
N ALA A 319 1.92 -1.50 -14.26
CA ALA A 319 0.66 -2.05 -13.76
C ALA A 319 0.85 -2.67 -12.38
N VAL A 320 -0.24 -2.79 -11.63
CA VAL A 320 -0.28 -3.53 -10.37
C VAL A 320 -1.28 -4.68 -10.42
N VAL A 321 -0.97 -5.75 -9.69
CA VAL A 321 -1.92 -6.84 -9.39
C VAL A 321 -2.04 -6.92 -7.87
N ALA A 322 -3.18 -6.51 -7.34
CA ALA A 322 -3.46 -6.53 -5.92
C ALA A 322 -4.25 -7.79 -5.56
N LEU A 323 -3.75 -8.53 -4.57
CA LEU A 323 -4.35 -9.77 -4.12
C LEU A 323 -5.39 -9.49 -3.03
N GLY A 324 -6.66 -9.73 -3.35
CA GLY A 324 -7.81 -9.63 -2.45
C GLY A 324 -8.66 -8.37 -2.63
N ALA A 325 -9.95 -8.50 -2.32
CA ALA A 325 -10.96 -7.49 -2.57
C ALA A 325 -10.82 -6.24 -1.67
N ALA A 326 -10.03 -6.33 -0.60
CA ALA A 326 -9.78 -5.23 0.33
C ALA A 326 -9.16 -3.98 -0.33
N PHE A 327 -8.50 -4.13 -1.49
CA PHE A 327 -7.94 -3.01 -2.25
C PHE A 327 -9.01 -2.17 -2.98
N GLY A 328 -10.26 -2.63 -3.02
CA GLY A 328 -11.38 -1.94 -3.66
C GLY A 328 -11.40 -2.08 -5.19
N PRO A 329 -12.18 -1.25 -5.90
CA PRO A 329 -12.27 -1.31 -7.35
C PRO A 329 -10.93 -0.99 -8.05
N ALA A 330 -10.67 -1.63 -9.19
CA ALA A 330 -9.41 -1.47 -9.92
C ALA A 330 -9.11 -0.02 -10.33
N ASP A 331 -10.09 0.73 -10.82
CA ASP A 331 -9.90 2.15 -11.19
C ASP A 331 -9.53 3.01 -9.98
N HIS A 332 -10.08 2.68 -8.81
CA HIS A 332 -9.76 3.37 -7.57
C HIS A 332 -8.34 3.05 -7.12
N LEU A 333 -7.95 1.77 -7.15
CA LEU A 333 -6.57 1.37 -6.86
C LEU A 333 -5.57 2.01 -7.83
N ALA A 334 -5.88 2.07 -9.13
CA ALA A 334 -5.02 2.72 -10.12
C ALA A 334 -4.74 4.18 -9.76
N GLN A 335 -5.76 4.93 -9.33
CA GLN A 335 -5.60 6.29 -8.85
C GLN A 335 -4.73 6.38 -7.58
N ARG A 336 -4.94 5.46 -6.62
CA ARG A 336 -4.12 5.42 -5.38
C ARG A 336 -2.64 5.14 -5.69
N VAL A 337 -2.38 4.24 -6.63
CA VAL A 337 -1.02 3.92 -7.10
C VAL A 337 -0.41 5.11 -7.84
N ALA A 338 -1.16 5.84 -8.66
CA ALA A 338 -0.68 7.06 -9.31
C ALA A 338 -0.23 8.11 -8.27
N THR A 339 -1.04 8.35 -7.25
CA THR A 339 -0.66 9.21 -6.11
C THR A 339 0.58 8.68 -5.39
N ALA A 340 0.65 7.39 -5.06
CA ALA A 340 1.81 6.78 -4.40
C ALA A 340 3.09 6.87 -5.24
N ALA A 341 2.99 6.74 -6.57
CA ALA A 341 4.11 6.83 -7.50
C ALA A 341 4.76 8.22 -7.55
N THR A 342 4.08 9.27 -7.07
CA THR A 342 4.69 10.60 -6.92
C THR A 342 5.81 10.62 -5.87
N GLY A 343 5.78 9.71 -4.89
CA GLY A 343 6.70 9.69 -3.76
C GLY A 343 6.55 10.87 -2.78
N VAL A 344 5.56 11.74 -3.00
CA VAL A 344 5.31 12.91 -2.15
C VAL A 344 4.65 12.46 -0.85
N GLN A 345 5.23 12.79 0.29
CA GLN A 345 4.68 12.41 1.59
C GLN A 345 4.12 13.62 2.34
N LEU A 346 3.08 13.39 3.15
CA LEU A 346 2.55 14.34 4.10
C LEU A 346 3.45 14.45 5.34
N PRO A 347 3.36 15.56 6.10
CA PRO A 347 3.79 15.59 7.50
C PRO A 347 3.34 14.33 8.27
N GLY A 348 4.30 13.72 8.98
CA GLY A 348 4.09 12.45 9.67
C GLY A 348 4.20 11.18 8.78
N GLY A 349 4.58 11.31 7.51
CA GLY A 349 4.85 10.19 6.59
C GLY A 349 3.62 9.66 5.85
N GLY A 350 3.83 8.92 4.76
CA GLY A 350 2.72 8.42 3.92
C GLY A 350 1.91 9.56 3.26
N GLN A 351 0.73 9.23 2.74
CA GLN A 351 -0.10 10.13 1.92
C GLN A 351 -1.55 10.24 2.38
N LEU A 352 -1.93 9.53 3.44
CA LEU A 352 -3.21 9.67 4.12
C LEU A 352 -3.09 10.63 5.31
N VAL A 353 -4.13 11.43 5.53
CA VAL A 353 -4.21 12.35 6.69
C VAL A 353 -4.43 11.54 7.96
N PHE A 354 -5.35 10.58 7.95
CA PHE A 354 -5.59 9.68 9.06
C PHE A 354 -5.45 8.23 8.57
N PRO A 355 -4.22 7.69 8.47
CA PRO A 355 -4.02 6.33 8.01
C PRO A 355 -4.68 5.34 8.99
N ALA A 356 -5.43 4.39 8.43
CA ALA A 356 -6.02 3.28 9.17
C ALA A 356 -5.43 1.97 8.63
N ALA A 357 -4.37 1.48 9.28
CA ALA A 357 -3.78 0.19 8.96
C ALA A 357 -3.36 -0.53 10.24
N GLN A 358 -3.70 -1.81 10.34
CA GLN A 358 -3.37 -2.61 11.51
C GLN A 358 -1.84 -2.67 11.70
N GLY A 359 -1.38 -2.42 12.92
CA GLY A 359 0.05 -2.40 13.24
C GLY A 359 0.80 -1.14 12.77
N GLN A 360 0.12 -0.18 12.16
CA GLN A 360 0.69 1.13 11.83
C GLN A 360 0.15 2.20 12.78
N PRO A 361 1.01 3.07 13.34
CA PRO A 361 0.56 4.23 14.10
C PRO A 361 -0.38 5.11 13.25
N GLY A 362 -1.48 5.58 13.85
CA GLY A 362 -2.30 6.62 13.24
C GLY A 362 -1.59 7.97 13.24
N LYS A 363 -2.31 9.02 12.85
CA LYS A 363 -1.86 10.41 13.00
C LYS A 363 -2.82 11.19 13.87
N ARG A 364 -2.27 12.09 14.68
CA ARG A 364 -2.99 13.07 15.50
C ARG A 364 -2.46 14.45 15.17
N TYR A 365 -3.33 15.41 14.97
CA TYR A 365 -2.93 16.77 14.62
C TYR A 365 -3.13 17.70 15.79
N VAL A 366 -2.16 18.57 16.03
CA VAL A 366 -2.26 19.63 17.04
C VAL A 366 -1.99 20.97 16.37
N ALA A 367 -3.03 21.79 16.28
CA ALA A 367 -3.02 23.02 15.51
C ALA A 367 -2.91 24.29 16.38
N LEU A 368 -2.17 25.28 15.87
CA LEU A 368 -2.36 26.68 16.23
C LEU A 368 -3.31 27.34 15.25
N TYR A 369 -4.32 28.04 15.76
CA TYR A 369 -5.29 28.77 14.95
C TYR A 369 -4.97 30.26 14.86
N GLY A 370 -5.17 30.85 13.69
CA GLY A 370 -5.28 32.30 13.52
C GLY A 370 -4.78 32.81 12.18
N THR A 371 -4.38 34.08 12.08
CA THR A 371 -3.81 34.65 10.84
C THR A 371 -2.50 35.39 11.11
N PRO A 372 -1.48 35.29 10.24
CA PRO A 372 -0.24 36.05 10.37
C PRO A 372 -0.49 37.56 10.53
N GLY A 373 0.24 38.18 11.46
CA GLY A 373 0.22 39.62 11.68
C GLY A 373 -0.94 40.15 12.54
N SER A 374 -1.75 39.26 13.13
CA SER A 374 -2.80 39.63 14.07
C SER A 374 -2.75 38.76 15.33
N SER A 375 -2.75 39.39 16.50
CA SER A 375 -2.97 38.71 17.80
C SER A 375 -4.45 38.66 18.20
N ALA A 376 -5.33 39.32 17.44
CA ALA A 376 -6.75 39.45 17.78
C ALA A 376 -7.60 38.30 17.23
N LEU A 377 -7.02 37.44 16.38
CA LEU A 377 -7.72 36.39 15.65
C LEU A 377 -7.11 35.01 15.91
N GLY A 378 -6.53 34.81 17.10
CA GLY A 378 -5.90 33.56 17.53
C GLY A 378 -4.38 33.68 17.75
N VAL A 379 -3.78 32.59 18.25
CA VAL A 379 -2.38 32.53 18.73
C VAL A 379 -1.32 32.30 17.65
N LEU A 380 -1.73 32.01 16.40
CA LEU A 380 -0.81 31.78 15.28
C LEU A 380 -0.02 33.05 14.89
N GLY A 381 -0.62 34.23 14.97
CA GLY A 381 -0.14 35.44 14.30
C GLY A 381 0.66 36.44 15.12
N GLU A 382 0.92 36.18 16.40
CA GLU A 382 1.59 37.13 17.32
C GLU A 382 3.09 37.31 17.05
N GLN A 383 3.68 36.43 16.24
CA GLN A 383 5.12 36.30 16.05
C GLN A 383 5.48 36.08 14.57
N ASP A 384 6.78 36.09 14.25
CA ASP A 384 7.26 35.80 12.89
C ASP A 384 7.11 34.30 12.51
N VAL A 385 7.37 33.96 11.25
CA VAL A 385 7.20 32.59 10.72
C VAL A 385 8.01 31.55 11.52
N PRO A 386 9.33 31.71 11.76
CA PRO A 386 10.09 30.75 12.57
C PRO A 386 9.53 30.57 13.98
N ALA A 387 9.16 31.66 14.65
CA ALA A 387 8.59 31.59 16.00
C ALA A 387 7.20 30.93 16.01
N THR A 388 6.39 31.15 14.97
CA THR A 388 5.07 30.50 14.80
C THR A 388 5.23 28.99 14.69
N LEU A 389 6.16 28.51 13.86
CA LEU A 389 6.41 27.07 13.70
C LEU A 389 7.00 26.45 14.97
N ALA A 390 7.90 27.16 15.66
CA ALA A 390 8.42 26.71 16.95
C ALA A 390 7.31 26.60 18.01
N ARG A 391 6.35 27.52 18.02
CA ARG A 391 5.18 27.48 18.90
C ARG A 391 4.25 26.31 18.54
N ALA A 392 3.99 26.06 17.26
CA ALA A 392 3.16 24.92 16.83
C ALA A 392 3.76 23.58 17.31
N GLU A 393 5.08 23.46 17.19
CA GLU A 393 5.82 22.31 17.71
C GLU A 393 5.74 22.19 19.25
N GLN A 394 5.83 23.32 19.98
CA GLN A 394 5.70 23.32 21.44
C GLN A 394 4.32 22.84 21.91
N HIS A 395 3.26 23.13 21.16
CA HIS A 395 1.91 22.67 21.47
C HIS A 395 1.69 21.20 21.14
N ALA A 396 2.30 20.72 20.06
CA ALA A 396 2.24 19.31 19.67
C ALA A 396 3.06 18.40 20.61
N ALA A 397 4.21 18.86 21.10
CA ALA A 397 5.16 18.03 21.83
C ALA A 397 4.59 17.27 23.05
N PRO A 398 3.76 17.87 23.93
CA PRO A 398 3.19 17.17 25.08
C PRO A 398 2.35 15.94 24.71
N TYR A 399 1.66 15.99 23.57
CA TYR A 399 0.76 14.92 23.13
C TYR A 399 1.49 13.64 22.70
N ARG A 400 2.78 13.74 22.34
CA ARG A 400 3.60 12.56 21.96
C ARG A 400 3.79 11.57 23.11
N ALA A 401 3.69 12.04 24.35
CA ALA A 401 3.75 11.17 25.52
C ALA A 401 2.41 10.48 25.83
N LEU A 402 1.33 10.86 25.13
CA LEU A 402 -0.04 10.44 25.42
C LEU A 402 -0.60 9.43 24.40
N THR A 403 0.12 9.18 23.31
CA THR A 403 -0.26 8.20 22.27
C THR A 403 0.95 7.59 21.58
N THR A 404 0.74 6.41 21.01
CA THR A 404 1.68 5.78 20.07
C THR A 404 1.51 6.29 18.64
N ASP A 405 0.42 7.01 18.34
CA ASP A 405 0.19 7.67 17.05
C ASP A 405 1.23 8.76 16.79
N THR A 406 1.47 9.04 15.52
CA THR A 406 2.34 10.15 15.11
C THR A 406 1.63 11.48 15.36
N VAL A 407 2.14 12.28 16.29
CA VAL A 407 1.63 13.63 16.53
C VAL A 407 2.29 14.62 15.56
N VAL A 408 1.47 15.25 14.73
CA VAL A 408 1.87 16.18 13.67
C VAL A 408 1.51 17.61 14.10
N PRO A 409 2.48 18.54 14.21
CA PRO A 409 2.17 19.95 14.42
C PRO A 409 1.42 20.51 13.20
N MET A 410 0.51 21.43 13.44
CA MET A 410 -0.33 22.03 12.41
C MET A 410 -0.50 23.53 12.64
N VAL A 411 -0.74 24.27 11.55
CA VAL A 411 -1.22 25.64 11.58
C VAL A 411 -2.52 25.76 10.79
N GLU A 412 -3.54 26.34 11.39
CA GLU A 412 -4.83 26.64 10.76
C GLU A 412 -4.89 28.15 10.51
N ILE A 413 -4.78 28.54 9.25
CA ILE A 413 -4.59 29.93 8.80
C ILE A 413 -5.92 30.48 8.31
N ILE A 414 -6.45 31.51 8.96
CA ILE A 414 -7.61 32.27 8.45
C ILE A 414 -7.19 32.99 7.17
N ALA A 415 -7.57 32.44 6.03
CA ALA A 415 -7.21 32.92 4.71
C ALA A 415 -8.17 34.01 4.23
N THR A 416 -9.46 33.86 4.54
CA THR A 416 -10.48 34.90 4.33
C THR A 416 -11.10 35.26 5.68
N ILE A 417 -11.17 36.55 5.99
CA ILE A 417 -11.53 37.05 7.32
C ILE A 417 -12.89 37.74 7.24
N ALA A 418 -13.84 37.35 8.09
CA ALA A 418 -15.13 38.00 8.18
C ALA A 418 -14.97 39.51 8.48
N SER A 419 -15.57 40.35 7.62
CA SER A 419 -15.42 41.81 7.68
C SER A 419 -16.69 42.49 8.14
N ALA A 420 -16.58 43.46 9.05
CA ALA A 420 -17.72 44.28 9.49
C ALA A 420 -18.32 45.12 8.35
N GLY A 421 -17.54 45.44 7.31
CA GLY A 421 -17.96 46.18 6.12
C GLY A 421 -17.92 45.32 4.87
N ALA A 422 -18.69 45.71 3.86
CA ALA A 422 -18.90 44.92 2.65
C ALA A 422 -17.63 44.72 1.78
N GLY A 423 -16.57 45.49 1.99
CA GLY A 423 -15.39 45.45 1.11
C GLY A 423 -15.69 45.99 -0.29
N ASP A 424 -14.77 45.78 -1.22
CA ASP A 424 -14.86 46.28 -2.59
C ASP A 424 -15.78 45.43 -3.49
N ASP A 425 -15.89 44.12 -3.21
CA ASP A 425 -16.74 43.17 -3.92
C ASP A 425 -18.09 42.90 -3.22
N GLY A 426 -18.30 43.51 -2.04
CA GLY A 426 -19.58 43.55 -1.37
C GLY A 426 -19.92 42.29 -0.54
N ASP A 427 -18.98 41.36 -0.39
CA ASP A 427 -19.24 40.06 0.19
C ASP A 427 -19.05 39.99 1.72
N TYR A 428 -18.50 41.03 2.37
CA TYR A 428 -18.21 41.02 3.82
C TYR A 428 -17.15 39.98 4.24
N SER A 429 -16.23 39.66 3.34
CA SER A 429 -15.02 38.88 3.58
C SER A 429 -13.81 39.71 3.14
N ALA A 430 -12.72 39.64 3.90
CA ALA A 430 -11.45 40.25 3.55
C ALA A 430 -10.46 39.14 3.24
N GLU A 431 -10.19 38.92 1.96
CA GLU A 431 -9.31 37.84 1.51
C GLU A 431 -7.84 38.25 1.58
N ARG A 432 -7.03 37.38 2.19
CA ARG A 432 -5.58 37.56 2.21
C ARG A 432 -5.01 37.19 0.85
N PRO A 433 -4.11 38.02 0.27
CA PRO A 433 -3.40 37.63 -0.94
C PRO A 433 -2.59 36.35 -0.75
N VAL A 434 -2.53 35.50 -1.77
CA VAL A 434 -1.80 34.22 -1.72
C VAL A 434 -0.33 34.42 -1.38
N GLU A 435 0.27 35.50 -1.89
CA GLU A 435 1.65 35.89 -1.66
C GLU A 435 1.96 36.22 -0.19
N ASP A 436 0.98 36.66 0.59
CA ASP A 436 1.15 36.96 2.02
C ASP A 436 1.18 35.66 2.84
N LEU A 437 0.43 34.64 2.41
CA LEU A 437 0.31 33.37 3.11
C LEU A 437 1.45 32.40 2.74
N ARG A 438 1.88 32.42 1.48
CA ARG A 438 2.87 31.50 0.90
C ARG A 438 4.14 31.31 1.75
N PRO A 439 4.78 32.35 2.31
CA PRO A 439 5.99 32.17 3.11
C PRO A 439 5.80 31.26 4.33
N LEU A 440 4.66 31.40 5.04
CA LEU A 440 4.34 30.53 6.17
C LEU A 440 4.01 29.11 5.69
N VAL A 441 3.22 28.98 4.62
CA VAL A 441 2.82 27.68 4.07
C VAL A 441 4.02 26.86 3.61
N GLU A 442 4.96 27.45 2.88
CA GLU A 442 6.16 26.77 2.40
C GLU A 442 7.10 26.40 3.56
N ALA A 443 7.27 27.29 4.54
CA ALA A 443 8.06 27.02 5.73
C ALA A 443 7.45 25.90 6.60
N ALA A 444 6.12 25.86 6.74
CA ALA A 444 5.41 24.81 7.46
C ALA A 444 5.66 23.44 6.81
N GLY A 445 5.54 23.33 5.48
CA GLY A 445 5.81 22.10 4.76
C GLY A 445 7.26 21.62 4.95
N ALA A 446 8.22 22.52 4.84
CA ALA A 446 9.64 22.21 5.06
C ALA A 446 9.94 21.77 6.51
N ALA A 447 9.15 22.22 7.49
CA ALA A 447 9.27 21.88 8.90
C ALA A 447 8.47 20.63 9.29
N GLY A 448 7.78 19.96 8.36
CA GLY A 448 6.89 18.83 8.69
C GLY A 448 5.67 19.25 9.51
N THR A 449 5.19 20.47 9.29
CA THR A 449 3.95 21.03 9.87
C THR A 449 2.86 21.02 8.82
N TYR A 450 1.68 20.51 9.16
CA TYR A 450 0.52 20.52 8.27
C TYR A 450 -0.15 21.90 8.26
N VAL A 451 -0.81 22.27 7.16
CA VAL A 451 -1.51 23.55 7.03
C VAL A 451 -2.96 23.30 6.67
N VAL A 452 -3.88 24.05 7.27
CA VAL A 452 -5.26 24.16 6.79
C VAL A 452 -5.59 25.62 6.55
N LEU A 453 -6.18 25.93 5.39
CA LEU A 453 -6.66 27.27 5.06
C LEU A 453 -8.12 27.39 5.47
N ASP A 454 -8.42 28.31 6.38
CA ASP A 454 -9.75 28.56 6.90
C ASP A 454 -10.44 29.69 6.12
N LEU A 455 -11.68 29.43 5.72
CA LEU A 455 -12.50 30.35 4.94
C LEU A 455 -13.66 30.88 5.77
N GLN A 456 -13.74 32.20 5.88
CA GLN A 456 -14.86 32.95 6.46
C GLN A 456 -15.56 33.73 5.34
N PRO A 457 -16.54 33.14 4.65
CA PRO A 457 -16.86 33.54 3.30
C PRO A 457 -17.76 34.77 3.18
N GLY A 458 -18.32 35.28 4.27
CA GLY A 458 -19.31 36.34 4.18
C GLY A 458 -20.47 35.88 3.27
N ARG A 459 -20.80 36.67 2.25
CA ARG A 459 -21.92 36.45 1.32
C ARG A 459 -21.55 35.66 0.06
N THR A 460 -20.27 35.41 -0.18
CA THR A 460 -19.87 34.53 -1.28
C THR A 460 -19.98 33.05 -0.86
N ASP A 461 -19.94 32.14 -1.83
CA ASP A 461 -19.93 30.72 -1.58
C ASP A 461 -18.51 30.19 -1.32
N PHE A 462 -18.43 29.06 -0.62
CA PHE A 462 -17.15 28.44 -0.25
C PHE A 462 -16.33 27.98 -1.46
N VAL A 463 -16.96 27.48 -2.52
CA VAL A 463 -16.25 27.00 -3.72
C VAL A 463 -15.48 28.14 -4.38
N THR A 464 -16.15 29.28 -4.54
CA THR A 464 -15.58 30.49 -5.14
C THR A 464 -14.38 30.99 -4.34
N GLN A 465 -14.45 30.99 -3.00
CA GLN A 465 -13.29 31.37 -2.18
C GLN A 465 -12.17 30.33 -2.21
N ALA A 466 -12.49 29.04 -2.13
CA ALA A 466 -11.49 27.98 -2.16
C ALA A 466 -10.66 28.02 -3.45
N GLN A 467 -11.29 28.31 -4.59
CA GLN A 467 -10.63 28.46 -5.88
C GLN A 467 -9.58 29.60 -5.91
N ARG A 468 -9.75 30.67 -5.11
CA ARG A 468 -8.76 31.75 -4.99
C ARG A 468 -7.43 31.27 -4.40
N TYR A 469 -7.46 30.20 -3.60
CA TYR A 469 -6.29 29.62 -2.95
C TYR A 469 -5.78 28.34 -3.61
N ALA A 470 -6.20 28.05 -4.86
CA ALA A 470 -5.81 26.85 -5.59
C ALA A 470 -4.28 26.64 -5.64
N ASP A 471 -3.50 27.72 -5.76
CA ASP A 471 -2.04 27.66 -5.77
C ASP A 471 -1.43 27.16 -4.45
N LEU A 472 -2.07 27.43 -3.31
CA LEU A 472 -1.66 26.91 -2.00
C LEU A 472 -2.19 25.49 -1.80
N LEU A 473 -3.44 25.23 -2.19
CA LEU A 473 -4.05 23.89 -2.11
C LEU A 473 -3.33 22.84 -2.98
N ALA A 474 -2.67 23.28 -4.05
CA ALA A 474 -1.79 22.46 -4.88
C ALA A 474 -0.55 21.96 -4.10
N MET A 475 -0.18 22.58 -2.98
CA MET A 475 0.91 22.09 -2.14
C MET A 475 0.45 20.87 -1.34
N PRO A 476 1.24 19.79 -1.23
CA PRO A 476 0.80 18.52 -0.67
C PRO A 476 0.22 18.60 0.76
N HIS A 477 0.88 19.38 1.63
CA HIS A 477 0.59 19.49 3.07
C HIS A 477 -0.47 20.55 3.43
N VAL A 478 -1.28 21.00 2.47
CA VAL A 478 -2.30 22.04 2.65
C VAL A 478 -3.70 21.47 2.47
N GLY A 479 -4.52 21.51 3.51
CA GLY A 479 -5.95 21.23 3.52
C GLY A 479 -6.81 22.51 3.55
N LEU A 480 -8.13 22.33 3.71
CA LEU A 480 -9.12 23.40 3.65
C LEU A 480 -10.10 23.28 4.83
N ALA A 481 -10.40 24.39 5.50
CA ALA A 481 -11.45 24.52 6.49
C ALA A 481 -12.55 25.42 5.98
N LEU A 482 -13.81 25.01 6.20
CA LEU A 482 -14.98 25.85 6.01
C LEU A 482 -15.45 26.31 7.38
N ASP A 483 -15.68 27.62 7.53
CA ASP A 483 -16.27 28.18 8.73
C ASP A 483 -17.69 28.71 8.46
N PRO A 484 -18.73 27.88 8.65
CA PRO A 484 -20.11 28.26 8.39
C PRO A 484 -20.63 29.38 9.30
N GLU A 485 -19.99 29.66 10.44
CA GLU A 485 -20.46 30.73 11.33
C GLU A 485 -20.41 32.10 10.65
N TRP A 486 -19.51 32.25 9.68
CA TRP A 486 -19.30 33.46 8.89
C TRP A 486 -19.96 33.41 7.50
N ARG A 487 -20.79 32.40 7.22
CA ARG A 487 -21.56 32.32 5.97
C ARG A 487 -22.87 33.10 6.09
N LEU A 488 -22.97 34.20 5.35
CA LEU A 488 -24.09 35.15 5.33
C LEU A 488 -25.06 34.91 4.16
N ALA A 489 -26.35 35.12 4.40
CA ALA A 489 -27.33 35.32 3.35
C ALA A 489 -27.20 36.73 2.70
N PRO A 490 -27.81 36.98 1.52
CA PRO A 490 -27.60 38.23 0.77
C PRO A 490 -27.91 39.53 1.51
N ASP A 491 -28.83 39.52 2.48
CA ASP A 491 -29.23 40.68 3.27
C ASP A 491 -28.64 40.71 4.70
N GLN A 492 -27.87 39.68 5.05
CA GLN A 492 -27.28 39.53 6.38
C GLN A 492 -25.94 40.25 6.51
N VAL A 493 -25.57 40.56 7.75
CA VAL A 493 -24.26 41.09 8.14
C VAL A 493 -23.79 40.37 9.40
N HIS A 494 -22.47 40.34 9.63
CA HIS A 494 -21.87 39.66 10.78
C HIS A 494 -22.32 40.23 12.14
N LEU A 495 -22.16 39.43 13.19
CA LEU A 495 -22.47 39.78 14.60
C LEU A 495 -23.95 40.09 14.90
N ARG A 496 -24.86 39.82 13.96
CA ARG A 496 -26.32 39.90 14.15
C ARG A 496 -26.97 38.53 14.29
N GLN A 497 -26.34 37.52 13.70
CA GLN A 497 -26.71 36.11 13.76
C GLN A 497 -25.44 35.28 13.58
N ILE A 498 -25.54 33.99 13.91
CA ILE A 498 -24.55 32.98 13.48
C ILE A 498 -24.95 32.54 12.08
N GLY A 499 -23.97 32.48 11.18
CA GLY A 499 -24.14 32.01 9.81
C GLY A 499 -24.51 30.52 9.71
N SER A 500 -24.80 30.10 8.48
CA SER A 500 -25.10 28.71 8.17
C SER A 500 -24.86 28.41 6.70
N VAL A 501 -24.54 27.15 6.42
CA VAL A 501 -24.38 26.62 5.06
C VAL A 501 -25.26 25.37 4.88
N SER A 502 -25.68 25.10 3.65
CA SER A 502 -26.37 23.84 3.33
C SER A 502 -25.36 22.72 3.04
N ALA A 503 -25.73 21.46 3.28
CA ALA A 503 -24.94 20.31 2.86
C ALA A 503 -24.61 20.34 1.35
N ASP A 504 -25.48 20.90 0.50
CA ASP A 504 -25.24 20.98 -0.95
C ASP A 504 -24.04 21.86 -1.30
N GLU A 505 -23.84 23.00 -0.62
CA GLU A 505 -22.68 23.86 -0.84
C GLU A 505 -21.39 23.25 -0.25
N VAL A 506 -21.50 22.57 0.90
CA VAL A 506 -20.36 21.82 1.47
C VAL A 506 -19.94 20.70 0.51
N ASN A 507 -20.89 19.91 -0.01
CA ASN A 507 -20.64 18.83 -0.95
C ASN A 507 -20.11 19.36 -2.29
N ALA A 508 -20.57 20.52 -2.76
CA ALA A 508 -20.00 21.15 -3.96
C ALA A 508 -18.53 21.53 -3.76
N THR A 509 -18.18 22.02 -2.57
CA THR A 509 -16.79 22.35 -2.20
C THR A 509 -15.92 21.10 -2.06
N ALA A 510 -16.44 20.07 -1.40
CA ALA A 510 -15.78 18.77 -1.26
C ALA A 510 -15.54 18.12 -2.63
N ALA A 511 -16.54 18.08 -3.51
CA ALA A 511 -16.43 17.52 -4.84
C ALA A 511 -15.38 18.25 -5.69
N TRP A 512 -15.37 19.59 -5.63
CA TRP A 512 -14.34 20.39 -6.30
C TRP A 512 -12.93 20.09 -5.77
N LEU A 513 -12.74 20.06 -4.45
CA LEU A 513 -11.44 19.81 -3.84
C LEU A 513 -10.95 18.38 -4.09
N ALA A 514 -11.86 17.39 -4.05
CA ALA A 514 -11.57 16.00 -4.35
C ALA A 514 -11.12 15.84 -5.81
N GLN A 515 -11.86 16.41 -6.76
CA GLN A 515 -11.47 16.39 -8.17
C GLN A 515 -10.14 17.11 -8.40
N PHE A 516 -9.95 18.29 -7.78
CA PHE A 516 -8.71 19.05 -7.85
C PHE A 516 -7.50 18.24 -7.36
N THR A 517 -7.67 17.48 -6.28
CA THR A 517 -6.65 16.61 -5.66
C THR A 517 -6.35 15.40 -6.55
N ARG A 518 -7.38 14.74 -7.06
CA ARG A 518 -7.29 13.60 -7.97
C ARG A 518 -6.54 13.94 -9.26
N ASP A 519 -6.93 15.03 -9.93
CA ASP A 519 -6.35 15.45 -11.22
C ASP A 519 -4.85 15.82 -11.13
N ARG A 520 -4.32 15.97 -9.92
CA ARG A 520 -2.95 16.36 -9.64
C ARG A 520 -2.15 15.28 -8.92
N ASP A 521 -2.73 14.10 -8.73
CA ASP A 521 -2.14 13.00 -7.97
C ASP A 521 -1.63 13.45 -6.58
N LEU A 522 -2.36 14.36 -5.94
CA LEU A 522 -1.98 14.92 -4.64
C LEU A 522 -2.30 13.94 -3.50
N PRO A 523 -1.50 13.97 -2.41
CA PRO A 523 -1.89 13.28 -1.18
C PRO A 523 -3.25 13.75 -0.66
N GLN A 524 -3.86 12.91 0.18
CA GLN A 524 -5.17 13.19 0.77
C GLN A 524 -5.19 14.54 1.50
N LYS A 525 -6.26 15.31 1.33
CA LYS A 525 -6.44 16.64 1.94
C LYS A 525 -7.30 16.56 3.19
N MET A 526 -6.88 17.23 4.26
CA MET A 526 -7.76 17.45 5.40
C MET A 526 -8.85 18.46 4.98
N PHE A 527 -10.11 18.08 5.16
CA PHE A 527 -11.27 18.93 4.88
C PHE A 527 -12.05 19.15 6.17
N VAL A 528 -11.85 20.32 6.79
CA VAL A 528 -12.36 20.65 8.12
C VAL A 528 -13.68 21.42 8.00
N LEU A 529 -14.67 21.00 8.79
CA LEU A 529 -15.95 21.67 8.91
C LEU A 529 -16.10 22.15 10.35
N HIS A 530 -15.96 23.47 10.58
CA HIS A 530 -16.19 24.04 11.90
C HIS A 530 -17.67 23.99 12.26
N GLN A 531 -17.96 23.57 13.49
CA GLN A 531 -19.33 23.46 13.96
C GLN A 531 -19.41 23.45 15.48
N PHE A 532 -20.19 24.38 16.04
CA PHE A 532 -20.59 24.37 17.45
C PHE A 532 -22.11 24.38 17.66
N GLN A 533 -22.90 24.52 16.58
CA GLN A 533 -24.35 24.39 16.61
C GLN A 533 -24.84 23.57 15.41
N LEU A 534 -25.82 22.68 15.63
CA LEU A 534 -26.35 21.81 14.56
C LEU A 534 -26.80 22.60 13.32
N ARG A 535 -27.43 23.77 13.52
CA ARG A 535 -27.95 24.60 12.42
C ARG A 535 -26.88 25.23 11.51
N MET A 536 -25.61 25.23 11.92
CA MET A 536 -24.53 25.81 11.11
C MET A 536 -24.34 25.05 9.79
N ILE A 537 -24.60 23.74 9.79
CA ILE A 537 -24.59 22.90 8.60
C ILE A 537 -25.97 22.26 8.48
N GLY A 538 -26.78 22.78 7.57
CA GLY A 538 -28.11 22.25 7.27
C GLY A 538 -28.06 20.88 6.59
N ASP A 539 -29.01 20.01 6.92
CA ASP A 539 -29.14 18.63 6.43
C ASP A 539 -27.83 17.82 6.48
N ARG A 540 -27.11 17.91 7.60
CA ARG A 540 -25.76 17.35 7.78
C ARG A 540 -25.64 15.85 7.48
N GLU A 541 -26.72 15.10 7.61
CA GLU A 541 -26.79 13.69 7.23
C GLU A 541 -26.61 13.45 5.71
N ARG A 542 -26.73 14.49 4.88
CA ARG A 542 -26.49 14.46 3.43
C ARG A 542 -25.05 14.79 3.04
N LEU A 543 -24.16 15.05 4.00
CA LEU A 543 -22.75 15.30 3.68
C LEU A 543 -22.14 14.07 2.99
N ASP A 544 -21.51 14.30 1.84
CA ASP A 544 -20.79 13.27 1.09
C ASP A 544 -19.37 13.13 1.65
N THR A 545 -19.17 12.09 2.46
CA THR A 545 -17.86 11.76 3.05
C THR A 545 -17.16 10.62 2.31
N SER A 546 -17.62 10.27 1.10
CA SER A 546 -17.10 9.14 0.32
C SER A 546 -15.88 9.47 -0.55
N HIS A 547 -15.49 10.75 -0.65
CA HIS A 547 -14.33 11.19 -1.40
C HIS A 547 -13.03 10.65 -0.79
N ASP A 548 -12.39 9.71 -1.49
CA ASP A 548 -11.13 9.10 -1.06
C ASP A 548 -9.95 10.08 -0.99
N GLU A 549 -10.04 11.20 -1.71
CA GLU A 549 -9.08 12.30 -1.70
C GLU A 549 -9.16 13.18 -0.46
N LEU A 550 -10.25 13.07 0.32
CA LEU A 550 -10.50 13.95 1.46
C LEU A 550 -10.61 13.18 2.78
N ALA A 551 -9.96 13.70 3.80
CA ALA A 551 -10.21 13.34 5.19
C ALA A 551 -11.12 14.39 5.82
N THR A 552 -12.42 14.09 5.87
CA THR A 552 -13.42 15.03 6.42
C THR A 552 -13.38 15.01 7.94
N VAL A 553 -13.21 16.19 8.54
CA VAL A 553 -13.18 16.41 9.99
C VAL A 553 -14.34 17.33 10.37
N ILE A 554 -15.22 16.92 11.29
CA ILE A 554 -16.07 17.88 11.99
C ILE A 554 -15.31 18.37 13.22
N HIS A 555 -15.00 19.66 13.24
CA HIS A 555 -14.22 20.29 14.29
C HIS A 555 -15.15 21.06 15.23
N VAL A 556 -15.25 20.57 16.46
CA VAL A 556 -16.12 21.15 17.48
C VAL A 556 -15.43 22.36 18.10
N ASP A 557 -15.85 23.54 17.67
CA ASP A 557 -15.25 24.84 17.93
C ASP A 557 -16.09 25.73 18.88
N GLY A 558 -16.90 25.10 19.73
CA GLY A 558 -17.69 25.81 20.75
C GLY A 558 -16.89 26.06 22.03
N GLN A 559 -16.93 27.29 22.54
CA GLN A 559 -16.22 27.70 23.76
C GLN A 559 -17.09 27.66 25.03
N GLY A 560 -16.46 27.64 26.21
CA GLY A 560 -17.11 27.90 27.50
C GLY A 560 -16.74 26.93 28.61
N THR A 561 -17.69 26.64 29.51
CA THR A 561 -17.44 25.67 30.59
C THR A 561 -17.29 24.25 30.04
N GLN A 562 -16.45 23.44 30.69
CA GLN A 562 -16.20 22.06 30.23
C GLN A 562 -17.47 21.19 30.11
N PRO A 563 -18.47 21.28 31.01
CA PRO A 563 -19.76 20.59 30.82
C PRO A 563 -20.51 21.05 29.56
N ALA A 564 -20.47 22.35 29.23
CA ALA A 564 -21.13 22.87 28.03
C ALA A 564 -20.44 22.33 26.76
N LYS A 565 -19.10 22.35 26.72
CA LYS A 565 -18.33 21.80 25.60
C LYS A 565 -18.55 20.30 25.43
N ALA A 566 -18.54 19.53 26.53
CA ALA A 566 -18.86 18.11 26.49
C ALA A 566 -20.29 17.85 25.96
N GLY A 567 -21.24 18.71 26.32
CA GLY A 567 -22.61 18.67 25.78
C GLY A 567 -22.66 18.95 24.28
N THR A 568 -21.95 19.97 23.79
CA THR A 568 -21.83 20.27 22.36
C THR A 568 -21.16 19.12 21.60
N TRP A 569 -20.05 18.58 22.12
CA TRP A 569 -19.36 17.42 21.57
C TRP A 569 -20.28 16.21 21.41
N ALA A 570 -21.01 15.85 22.46
CA ALA A 570 -21.96 14.74 22.41
C ALA A 570 -23.10 15.00 21.41
N THR A 571 -23.63 16.23 21.38
CA THR A 571 -24.74 16.63 20.50
C THR A 571 -24.33 16.58 19.03
N LEU A 572 -23.17 17.11 18.69
CA LEU A 572 -22.71 17.16 17.30
C LEU A 572 -22.30 15.78 16.79
N ARG A 573 -21.83 14.88 17.66
CA ARG A 573 -21.53 13.49 17.27
C ARG A 573 -22.76 12.63 17.04
N ALA A 574 -23.87 12.96 17.69
CA ALA A 574 -25.11 12.21 17.51
C ALA A 574 -25.63 12.33 16.07
N GLY A 575 -25.76 11.19 15.38
CA GLY A 575 -26.29 11.11 14.02
C GLY A 575 -25.38 11.71 12.93
N ALA A 576 -24.12 12.00 13.24
CA ALA A 576 -23.16 12.45 12.24
C ALA A 576 -22.75 11.31 11.30
N PRO A 577 -22.46 11.59 10.01
CA PRO A 577 -21.89 10.60 9.10
C PRO A 577 -20.48 10.16 9.55
N PRO A 578 -19.89 9.10 8.96
CA PRO A 578 -18.51 8.73 9.23
C PRO A 578 -17.55 9.88 8.89
N VAL A 579 -16.95 10.47 9.92
CA VAL A 579 -15.99 11.58 9.87
C VAL A 579 -14.96 11.44 11.00
N HIS A 580 -13.85 12.16 10.86
CA HIS A 580 -12.91 12.40 11.94
C HIS A 580 -13.40 13.54 12.85
N TRP A 581 -12.90 13.57 14.08
CA TRP A 581 -13.37 14.54 15.09
C TRP A 581 -12.27 15.47 15.56
N GLY A 582 -12.54 16.76 15.50
CA GLY A 582 -11.68 17.81 16.04
C GLY A 582 -12.25 18.42 17.32
N TRP A 583 -11.38 18.80 18.26
CA TRP A 583 -11.73 19.55 19.47
C TRP A 583 -10.90 20.85 19.55
N LYS A 584 -11.56 22.00 19.69
CA LYS A 584 -10.87 23.28 19.89
C LYS A 584 -10.79 23.64 21.37
N ASN A 585 -9.62 24.05 21.85
CA ASN A 585 -9.36 24.64 23.16
C ASN A 585 -9.18 26.15 23.01
N PHE A 586 -9.86 26.93 23.84
CA PHE A 586 -9.80 28.39 23.86
C PHE A 586 -9.08 28.86 25.12
N TYR A 587 -8.03 29.68 24.98
CA TYR A 587 -7.22 30.10 26.13
C TYR A 587 -7.99 30.90 27.17
N ASP A 588 -8.80 31.86 26.72
CA ASP A 588 -9.45 32.84 27.59
C ASP A 588 -10.94 32.52 27.81
N GLU A 589 -11.58 31.89 26.83
CA GLU A 589 -13.02 31.62 26.83
C GLU A 589 -13.38 30.30 27.52
N ASP A 590 -12.46 29.33 27.55
CA ASP A 590 -12.67 28.10 28.30
C ASP A 590 -12.30 28.28 29.78
N GLN A 591 -13.23 27.95 30.67
CA GLN A 591 -13.09 28.23 32.10
C GLN A 591 -13.31 26.95 32.95
N PRO A 592 -12.23 26.27 33.39
CA PRO A 592 -10.85 26.39 32.90
C PRO A 592 -10.67 25.70 31.53
N MET A 593 -9.71 26.12 30.72
CA MET A 593 -9.25 25.37 29.55
C MET A 593 -8.65 24.01 29.97
N LEU A 594 -8.85 22.97 29.17
CA LEU A 594 -8.22 21.66 29.39
C LEU A 594 -6.72 21.73 29.05
N ASP A 595 -5.90 21.09 29.88
CA ASP A 595 -4.51 20.80 29.52
C ASP A 595 -4.42 19.63 28.50
N PRO A 596 -3.23 19.31 27.95
CA PRO A 596 -3.09 18.20 27.02
C PRO A 596 -3.54 16.83 27.56
N VAL A 597 -3.25 16.53 28.82
CA VAL A 597 -3.63 15.26 29.46
C VAL A 597 -5.14 15.15 29.57
N GLN A 598 -5.80 16.23 29.99
CA GLN A 598 -7.25 16.30 30.10
C GLN A 598 -7.94 16.31 28.73
N THR A 599 -7.36 16.99 27.74
CA THR A 599 -7.90 16.99 26.36
C THR A 599 -7.89 15.56 25.78
N TYR A 600 -6.85 14.78 26.05
CA TYR A 600 -6.78 13.36 25.66
C TYR A 600 -7.67 12.42 26.49
N GLN A 601 -8.36 12.93 27.51
CA GLN A 601 -9.42 12.19 28.21
C GLN A 601 -10.81 12.44 27.61
N VAL A 602 -10.97 13.39 26.67
CA VAL A 602 -12.21 13.54 25.89
C VAL A 602 -12.46 12.24 25.12
N GLN A 603 -13.70 11.75 25.15
CA GLN A 603 -14.08 10.48 24.52
C GLN A 603 -15.09 10.66 23.38
N PRO A 604 -14.84 10.07 22.20
CA PRO A 604 -13.58 9.44 21.78
C PRO A 604 -12.45 10.47 21.75
N VAL A 605 -11.21 9.99 21.79
CA VAL A 605 -10.03 10.86 21.71
C VAL A 605 -10.08 11.65 20.38
N PRO A 606 -9.95 12.98 20.40
CA PRO A 606 -9.95 13.79 19.19
C PRO A 606 -8.82 13.39 18.22
N ASP A 607 -9.10 13.45 16.91
CA ASP A 607 -8.12 13.27 15.84
C ASP A 607 -7.34 14.57 15.57
N LEU A 608 -8.01 15.70 15.78
CA LEU A 608 -7.46 17.07 15.69
C LEU A 608 -7.71 17.80 17.01
N VAL A 609 -6.67 18.42 17.58
CA VAL A 609 -6.80 19.37 18.69
C VAL A 609 -6.30 20.73 18.24
N THR A 610 -7.10 21.77 18.41
CA THR A 610 -6.72 23.13 18.00
C THR A 610 -6.67 24.05 19.20
N TYR A 611 -5.69 24.95 19.24
CA TYR A 611 -5.58 26.00 20.24
C TYR A 611 -5.84 27.36 19.60
N GLN A 612 -6.79 28.10 20.18
CA GLN A 612 -7.19 29.43 19.76
C GLN A 612 -7.05 30.45 20.88
#